data_AF-A0A6G5QJ29-F1
#
_entry.id   AF-A0A6G5QJ29-F1
#
_cell.length_a   1.000
_cell.length_b   1.000
_cell.length_c   1.000
_cell.angle_alpha   90.00
_cell.angle_beta   90.00
_cell.angle_gamma   90.00
#
_symmetry.space_group_name_H-M   'P 1'
#
loop_
_entity.id
_entity.type
_entity.pdbx_description
1 polymer ?
#
loop_
_entity_poly.entity_id
_entity_poly.type
_entity_poly.pdbx_seq_one_letter_code
_entity_poly.pdbx_strand_id
1 'polypeptide(L)'
;MKFGSIVSFLMIVVGFSGCCFSSASYENFAYKRNAEKYNNSIPKYYAKRREIYDNNRYIYKFRFYEDPRCAYAFFTNRDDKPERVIEWVIISGKEYCIEQPGCGSVM
;
A
#
# COMPACT_ATOMS: atom_id res chain seq x y z
N MET A 1 2.59 -15.25 50.88
CA MET A 1 2.81 -14.05 50.05
C MET A 1 2.74 -14.45 48.57
N LYS A 2 2.14 -13.59 47.75
CA LYS A 2 1.50 -13.87 46.46
C LYS A 2 2.50 -14.28 45.35
N PHE A 3 2.75 -15.58 45.19
CA PHE A 3 3.52 -16.13 44.05
C PHE A 3 2.79 -16.02 42.70
N GLY A 4 1.49 -15.67 42.70
CA GLY A 4 0.67 -15.53 41.50
C GLY A 4 0.78 -14.19 40.76
N SER A 5 1.60 -13.23 41.22
CA SER A 5 1.70 -11.90 40.58
C SER A 5 2.84 -11.74 39.58
N ILE A 6 3.88 -12.58 39.63
CA ILE A 6 5.07 -12.41 38.75
C ILE A 6 4.91 -13.12 37.40
N VAL A 7 4.19 -14.25 37.36
CA VAL A 7 3.98 -15.03 36.12
C VAL A 7 3.08 -14.28 35.13
N SER A 8 2.12 -13.48 35.61
CA SER A 8 1.27 -12.65 34.74
C SER A 8 2.00 -11.50 34.06
N PHE A 9 3.15 -11.05 34.59
CA PHE A 9 3.93 -9.98 33.96
C PHE A 9 4.80 -10.49 32.81
N LEU A 10 5.23 -11.76 32.83
CA LEU A 10 6.07 -12.32 31.76
C LEU A 10 5.30 -12.60 30.46
N MET A 11 4.00 -12.93 30.55
CA MET A 11 3.15 -13.14 29.37
C MET A 11 2.89 -11.85 28.57
N ILE A 12 3.05 -10.67 29.20
CA ILE A 12 2.82 -9.37 28.55
C ILE A 12 4.05 -8.97 27.71
N VAL A 13 5.26 -9.40 28.08
CA VAL A 13 6.49 -8.99 27.38
C VAL A 13 6.70 -9.77 26.07
N VAL A 14 6.14 -10.98 25.95
CA VAL A 14 6.31 -11.82 24.75
C VAL A 14 5.28 -11.51 23.65
N GLY A 15 4.15 -10.87 23.99
CA GLY A 15 3.07 -10.55 23.05
C GLY A 15 3.31 -9.36 22.13
N PHE A 16 4.35 -8.56 22.36
CA PHE A 16 4.70 -7.40 21.51
C PHE A 16 5.90 -7.64 20.61
N SER A 17 6.30 -8.90 20.40
CA SER A 17 7.23 -9.24 19.33
C SER A 17 6.47 -9.30 18.00
N GLY A 18 5.89 -8.17 17.60
CA GLY A 18 5.51 -7.96 16.21
C GLY A 18 6.78 -8.12 15.39
N CYS A 19 6.93 -9.25 14.70
CA CYS A 19 8.00 -9.42 13.73
C CYS A 19 7.76 -8.41 12.60
N CYS A 20 8.40 -7.24 12.71
CA CYS A 20 8.57 -6.32 11.59
C CYS A 20 9.41 -7.03 10.54
N PHE A 21 8.75 -7.76 9.63
CA PHE A 21 9.42 -8.32 8.48
C PHE A 21 9.90 -7.20 7.56
N SER A 22 11.22 -7.04 7.50
CA SER A 22 12.02 -6.47 6.41
C SER A 22 12.29 -4.95 6.42
N SER A 23 13.46 -4.61 5.89
CA SER A 23 13.88 -3.26 5.54
C SER A 23 12.91 -2.64 4.53
N ALA A 24 12.88 -1.30 4.48
CA ALA A 24 12.17 -0.58 3.43
C ALA A 24 12.62 -1.11 2.05
N SER A 25 11.68 -1.43 1.16
CA SER A 25 11.99 -2.05 -0.13
C SER A 25 10.97 -1.68 -1.21
N TYR A 26 11.36 -1.87 -2.47
CA TYR A 26 10.45 -1.72 -3.61
C TYR A 26 9.40 -2.83 -3.64
N GLU A 27 9.76 -4.03 -3.21
CA GLU A 27 8.88 -5.19 -3.14
C GLU A 27 7.70 -4.93 -2.22
N ASN A 28 7.95 -4.26 -1.08
CA ASN A 28 6.89 -3.83 -0.16
C ASN A 28 5.95 -2.81 -0.81
N PHE A 29 6.49 -1.82 -1.52
CA PHE A 29 5.71 -0.85 -2.27
C PHE A 29 4.82 -1.57 -3.30
N ALA A 30 5.42 -2.41 -4.14
CA ALA A 30 4.72 -3.16 -5.19
C ALA A 30 3.63 -4.07 -4.62
N TYR A 31 3.91 -4.77 -3.51
CA TYR A 31 2.93 -5.61 -2.82
C TYR A 31 1.71 -4.82 -2.36
N LYS A 32 1.92 -3.67 -1.70
CA LYS A 32 0.83 -2.81 -1.21
C LYS A 32 -0.02 -2.24 -2.36
N ARG A 33 0.61 -1.76 -3.44
CA ARG A 33 -0.11 -1.29 -4.63
C ARG A 33 -0.93 -2.42 -5.26
N ASN A 34 -0.35 -3.61 -5.38
CA ASN A 34 -1.05 -4.77 -5.92
C ASN A 34 -2.24 -5.20 -5.05
N ALA A 35 -2.15 -5.11 -3.72
CA ALA A 35 -3.28 -5.38 -2.83
C ALA A 35 -4.42 -4.36 -3.02
N GLU A 36 -4.07 -3.08 -3.25
CA GLU A 36 -5.03 -2.02 -3.52
C GLU A 36 -5.82 -2.22 -4.83
N LYS A 37 -5.32 -3.00 -5.79
CA LYS A 37 -6.04 -3.35 -7.02
C LYS A 37 -7.44 -3.92 -6.76
N TYR A 38 -7.62 -4.64 -5.65
CA TYR A 38 -8.89 -5.26 -5.28
C TYR A 38 -9.88 -4.29 -4.60
N ASN A 39 -9.45 -3.06 -4.30
CA ASN A 39 -10.30 -2.05 -3.69
C ASN A 39 -11.01 -1.19 -4.76
N ASN A 40 -12.27 -1.53 -5.02
CA ASN A 40 -13.13 -0.85 -5.99
C ASN A 40 -13.40 0.64 -5.67
N SER A 41 -13.09 1.11 -4.47
CA SER A 41 -13.31 2.51 -4.08
C SER A 41 -12.20 3.45 -4.54
N ILE A 42 -11.04 2.92 -4.94
CA ILE A 42 -9.86 3.72 -5.29
C ILE A 42 -10.11 4.68 -6.46
N PRO A 43 -10.66 4.24 -7.62
CA PRO A 43 -10.93 5.16 -8.73
C PRO A 43 -11.90 6.29 -8.35
N LYS A 44 -12.89 5.99 -7.49
CA LYS A 44 -13.84 6.98 -6.97
C LYS A 44 -13.15 8.00 -6.05
N TYR A 45 -12.32 7.52 -5.13
CA TYR A 45 -11.59 8.40 -4.19
C TYR A 45 -10.64 9.35 -4.91
N TYR A 46 -9.99 8.88 -5.98
CA TYR A 46 -9.03 9.68 -6.77
C TYR A 46 -9.61 10.28 -8.05
N ALA A 47 -10.94 10.39 -8.18
CA ALA A 47 -11.60 10.86 -9.40
C ALA A 47 -11.06 12.21 -9.95
N LYS A 48 -10.58 13.10 -9.08
CA LYS A 48 -9.98 14.39 -9.46
C LYS A 48 -8.64 14.27 -10.21
N ARG A 49 -7.97 13.12 -10.15
CA ARG A 49 -6.69 12.83 -10.82
C ARG A 49 -6.86 12.06 -12.13
N ARG A 50 -8.11 11.79 -12.53
CA ARG A 50 -8.43 11.00 -13.70
C ARG A 50 -8.06 11.76 -14.97
N GLU A 51 -7.19 11.17 -15.78
CA GLU A 51 -6.82 11.66 -17.10
C GLU A 51 -7.15 10.60 -18.16
N ILE A 52 -7.48 11.03 -19.38
CA ILE A 52 -7.60 10.11 -20.53
C ILE A 52 -6.19 9.70 -20.94
N TYR A 53 -5.91 8.39 -20.93
CA TYR A 53 -4.63 7.86 -21.39
C TYR A 53 -4.69 7.48 -22.87
N ASP A 54 -5.70 6.68 -23.22
CA ASP A 54 -6.00 6.28 -24.58
C ASP A 54 -7.52 6.12 -24.77
N ASN A 55 -7.93 5.59 -25.92
CA ASN A 55 -9.34 5.39 -26.24
C ASN A 55 -10.08 4.50 -25.23
N ASN A 56 -9.39 3.56 -24.58
CA ASN A 56 -9.99 2.52 -23.75
C ASN A 56 -9.71 2.70 -22.26
N ARG A 57 -8.68 3.49 -21.89
CA ARG A 57 -8.17 3.57 -20.51
C ARG A 57 -8.08 4.99 -19.95
N TYR A 58 -8.39 5.11 -18.66
CA TYR A 58 -7.97 6.25 -17.86
C TYR A 58 -6.66 5.95 -17.15
N ILE A 59 -5.88 7.00 -16.85
CA ILE A 59 -4.70 6.95 -16.00
C ILE A 59 -4.87 7.90 -14.81
N TYR A 60 -4.35 7.49 -13.66
CA TYR A 60 -4.34 8.28 -12.42
C TYR A 60 -2.91 8.39 -11.92
N LYS A 61 -2.33 9.59 -11.93
CA LYS A 61 -0.91 9.82 -11.61
C LYS A 61 -0.71 10.28 -10.16
N PHE A 62 0.35 9.78 -9.55
CA PHE A 62 0.75 10.03 -8.17
C PHE A 62 2.24 10.31 -8.10
N ARG A 63 2.61 11.13 -7.11
CA ARG A 63 3.97 11.21 -6.59
C ARG A 63 3.94 10.58 -5.21
N PHE A 64 4.92 9.75 -4.92
CA PHE A 64 5.05 9.16 -3.61
C PHE A 64 5.36 10.27 -2.59
N TYR A 65 4.68 10.22 -1.45
CA TYR A 65 4.78 11.28 -0.45
C TYR A 65 6.15 11.29 0.23
N GLU A 66 6.71 10.12 0.51
CA GLU A 66 8.00 10.00 1.20
C GLU A 66 9.18 10.39 0.29
N ASP A 67 9.09 10.07 -1.01
CA ASP A 67 10.10 10.48 -2.00
C ASP A 67 9.44 10.92 -3.32
N PRO A 68 9.36 12.23 -3.61
CA PRO A 68 8.74 12.77 -4.81
C PRO A 68 9.39 12.36 -6.13
N ARG A 69 10.59 11.74 -6.09
CA ARG A 69 11.28 11.17 -7.26
C ARG A 69 10.59 9.88 -7.73
N CYS A 70 9.93 9.17 -6.82
CA CYS A 70 9.03 8.07 -7.16
C CYS A 70 7.71 8.64 -7.67
N ALA A 71 7.43 8.42 -8.95
CA ALA A 71 6.13 8.69 -9.56
C ALA A 71 5.53 7.40 -10.07
N TYR A 72 4.24 7.21 -9.82
CA TYR A 72 3.51 5.99 -10.16
C TYR A 72 2.09 6.32 -10.60
N ALA A 73 1.43 5.38 -11.24
CA ALA A 73 0.05 5.51 -11.66
C ALA A 73 -0.71 4.19 -11.60
N PHE A 74 -2.03 4.28 -11.69
CA PHE A 74 -2.85 3.13 -12.06
C PHE A 74 -3.71 3.41 -13.28
N PHE A 75 -4.07 2.34 -13.98
CA PHE A 75 -5.00 2.36 -15.10
C PHE A 75 -6.37 1.84 -14.69
N THR A 76 -7.42 2.38 -15.29
CA THR A 76 -8.79 1.84 -15.26
C THR A 76 -9.34 1.75 -16.67
N ASN A 77 -10.29 0.83 -16.92
CA ASN A 77 -11.01 0.80 -18.20
C ASN A 77 -12.11 1.87 -18.16
N ARG A 78 -12.29 2.57 -19.28
CA ARG A 78 -13.31 3.61 -19.43
C ARG A 78 -14.72 3.02 -19.46
N ASP A 79 -14.86 1.83 -20.02
CA ASP A 79 -16.13 1.13 -20.20
C ASP A 79 -16.60 0.40 -18.94
N ASP A 80 -15.69 0.06 -18.02
CA ASP A 80 -16.04 -0.61 -16.78
C ASP A 80 -16.88 0.30 -15.87
N LYS A 81 -18.00 -0.25 -15.38
CA LYS A 81 -18.94 0.42 -14.46
C LYS A 81 -19.34 -0.57 -13.35
N PRO A 82 -18.87 -0.39 -12.10
CA PRO A 82 -17.97 0.67 -11.63
C PRO A 82 -16.55 0.54 -12.22
N GLU A 83 -15.83 1.67 -12.32
CA GLU A 83 -14.42 1.67 -12.72
C GLU A 83 -13.59 0.83 -11.72
N ARG A 84 -12.62 0.05 -12.23
CA ARG A 84 -11.74 -0.80 -11.42
C ARG A 84 -10.29 -0.60 -11.82
N VAL A 85 -9.38 -0.77 -10.86
CA VAL A 85 -7.94 -0.75 -11.10
C VAL A 85 -7.55 -1.98 -11.90
N ILE A 86 -6.93 -1.79 -13.06
CA ILE A 86 -6.38 -2.86 -13.90
C ILE A 86 -4.99 -3.24 -13.40
N GLU A 87 -4.12 -2.25 -13.31
CA GLU A 87 -2.73 -2.42 -12.92
C GLU A 87 -2.15 -1.11 -12.42
N TRP A 88 -1.07 -1.23 -11.64
CA TRP A 88 -0.23 -0.12 -11.21
C TRP A 88 1.06 -0.14 -12.02
N VAL A 89 1.57 1.04 -12.33
CA VAL A 89 2.82 1.22 -13.08
C VAL A 89 3.70 2.27 -12.42
N ILE A 90 5.00 2.06 -12.48
CA ILE A 90 5.99 3.09 -12.13
C ILE A 90 6.19 3.98 -13.36
N ILE A 91 6.06 5.29 -13.18
CA ILE A 91 6.34 6.29 -14.20
C ILE A 91 7.82 6.66 -14.17
N SER A 92 8.37 6.89 -12.97
CA SER A 92 9.78 7.28 -12.79
C SER A 92 10.28 6.98 -11.38
N GLY A 93 11.60 6.86 -11.23
CA GLY A 93 12.28 6.80 -9.93
C GLY A 93 11.93 5.55 -9.14
N LYS A 94 11.96 4.37 -9.79
CA LYS A 94 11.64 3.07 -9.17
C LYS A 94 12.49 2.81 -7.92
N GLU A 95 13.77 3.17 -7.98
CA GLU A 95 14.75 3.09 -6.90
C GLU A 95 14.40 3.94 -5.69
N TYR A 96 13.49 4.91 -5.84
CA TYR A 96 12.97 5.76 -4.78
C TYR A 96 11.58 5.32 -4.30
N CYS A 97 10.95 4.35 -4.99
CA CYS A 97 9.67 3.78 -4.60
C CYS A 97 9.89 2.70 -3.52
N ILE A 98 10.45 3.10 -2.39
CA ILE A 98 10.80 2.22 -1.29
C ILE A 98 9.81 2.47 -0.17
N GLU A 99 9.07 1.44 0.25
CA GLU A 99 8.10 1.57 1.33
C GLU A 99 8.47 0.65 2.49
N GLN A 100 8.30 1.15 3.72
CA GLN A 100 8.39 0.28 4.88
C GLN A 100 7.26 -0.75 4.85
N PRO A 101 7.52 -2.00 5.25
CA PRO A 101 6.47 -2.98 5.43
C PRO A 101 5.51 -2.43 6.48
N GLY A 102 4.20 -2.51 6.21
CA GLY A 102 3.22 -2.11 7.22
C GLY A 102 3.41 -3.01 8.42
N CYS A 103 3.67 -2.43 9.61
CA CYS A 103 3.64 -3.20 10.83
C CYS A 103 2.18 -3.63 11.03
N GLY A 104 1.87 -4.88 10.69
CA GLY A 104 0.58 -5.45 11.04
C GLY A 104 0.50 -5.51 12.56
N SER A 105 -0.25 -4.59 13.15
CA SER A 105 -0.77 -4.81 14.49
C SER A 105 -1.60 -6.09 14.39
N VAL A 106 -1.10 -7.19 14.98
CA VAL A 106 -1.94 -8.35 15.25
C VAL A 106 -2.99 -7.84 16.23
N MET A 107 -4.20 -7.60 15.73
CA MET A 107 -5.36 -7.28 16.55
C MET A 107 -6.07 -8.56 16.94
#